data_AF-A0AA88RBZ6-F1
#
_entry.id   AF-A0AA88RBZ6-F1
#
_cell.length_a   1.000
_cell.length_b   1.000
_cell.length_c   1.000
_cell.angle_alpha   90.00
_cell.angle_beta   90.00
_cell.angle_gamma   90.00
#
_symmetry.space_group_name_H-M   'P 1'
#
loop_
_entity.id
_entity.type
_entity.pdbx_description
1 polymer ?
#
loop_
_entity_poly.entity_id
_entity_poly.type
_entity_poly.pdbx_seq_one_letter_code
_entity_poly.pdbx_strand_id
1 'polypeptide(L)'
;VCDFGLSRMKRSTFLSSRSTAGTAEWMAPEVLRNEPSDEKCDVYSFGVILWELCTLQQPWGGMNPMQVVGAVGFQQRRLNIPDDVDPVIADIISKCWQT
;
A
#
# COMPACT_ATOMS: atom_id res chain seq x y z
N VAL A 1 14.43 2.00 15.06
CA VAL A 1 12.97 2.20 14.94
C VAL A 1 12.71 3.70 15.11
N CYS A 2 12.47 4.42 14.03
CA CYS A 2 12.17 5.86 14.05
C CYS A 2 11.28 6.21 12.85
N ASP A 3 9.97 6.28 13.05
CA ASP A 3 9.09 7.40 12.64
C ASP A 3 7.64 7.06 13.05
N PHE A 4 7.12 7.77 14.05
CA PHE A 4 5.72 7.67 14.50
C PHE A 4 4.91 8.91 14.11
N GLY A 5 5.42 9.76 13.21
CA GLY A 5 4.82 11.05 12.85
C GLY A 5 3.39 10.95 12.29
N LEU A 6 2.99 9.78 11.81
CA LEU A 6 1.65 9.48 11.29
C LEU A 6 0.85 8.49 12.15
N SER A 7 1.41 8.00 13.26
CA SER A 7 0.74 7.01 14.10
C SER A 7 -0.42 7.63 14.87
N ARG A 8 -1.63 7.08 14.73
CA ARG A 8 -2.83 7.54 15.45
C ARG A 8 -3.28 6.50 16.47
N MET A 9 -3.53 6.95 17.69
CA MET A 9 -4.02 6.10 18.77
C MET A 9 -5.46 5.66 18.46
N LYS A 10 -5.72 4.34 18.52
CA LYS A 10 -7.03 3.71 18.23
C LYS A 10 -8.09 4.12 19.26
N ARG A 11 -8.65 5.32 19.12
CA ARG A 11 -9.91 5.75 19.75
C ARG A 11 -10.91 5.90 18.63
N SER A 12 -11.94 5.05 18.62
CA SER A 12 -13.16 5.06 17.79
C SER A 12 -13.45 6.39 17.07
N THR A 13 -12.68 6.70 16.03
CA THR A 13 -12.80 7.92 15.26
C THR A 13 -12.53 7.52 13.82
N PHE A 14 -13.56 7.73 13.01
CA PHE A 14 -13.52 7.60 11.57
C PHE A 14 -12.16 8.04 11.02
N LEU A 15 -11.51 7.14 10.28
CA LEU A 15 -10.34 7.42 9.46
C LEU A 15 -10.77 8.32 8.29
N SER A 16 -11.07 9.57 8.57
CA SER A 16 -11.21 10.61 7.54
C SER A 16 -9.81 11.09 7.20
N SER A 17 -9.22 10.54 6.13
CA SER A 17 -7.96 10.97 5.53
C SER A 17 -8.07 12.43 5.06
N ARG A 18 -7.73 13.38 5.93
CA ARG A 18 -7.58 14.81 5.58
C ARG A 18 -6.12 15.24 5.38
N SER A 19 -5.23 14.28 5.18
CA SER A 19 -3.82 14.52 4.92
C SER A 19 -3.35 13.66 3.77
N THR A 20 -3.24 14.27 2.59
CA THR A 20 -2.43 13.86 1.42
C THR A 20 -0.92 13.84 1.76
N ALA A 21 -0.56 13.25 2.90
CA ALA A 21 0.81 13.19 3.41
C ALA A 21 1.43 11.79 3.27
N GLY A 22 0.65 10.79 2.83
CA GLY A 22 1.18 9.49 2.42
C GLY A 22 1.52 9.49 0.94
N THR A 23 2.63 8.86 0.56
CA THR A 23 2.95 8.68 -0.85
C THR A 23 1.99 7.64 -1.44
N ALA A 24 1.12 8.07 -2.36
CA ALA A 24 -0.03 7.29 -2.83
C ALA A 24 0.32 5.91 -3.41
N GLU A 25 1.56 5.72 -3.86
CA GLU A 25 2.09 4.49 -4.45
C GLU A 25 2.14 3.30 -3.48
N TRP A 26 2.22 3.55 -2.17
CA TRP A 26 2.25 2.52 -1.12
C TRP A 26 0.89 2.31 -0.44
N MET A 27 -0.09 3.16 -0.72
CA MET A 27 -1.36 3.16 0.02
C MET A 27 -2.32 2.08 -0.48
N ALA A 28 -3.08 1.50 0.46
CA ALA A 28 -4.10 0.51 0.18
C ALA A 28 -5.29 1.11 -0.61
N PRO A 29 -5.98 0.30 -1.43
CA PRO A 29 -7.05 0.78 -2.31
C PRO A 29 -8.24 1.43 -1.58
N GLU A 30 -8.58 0.96 -0.39
CA GLU A 30 -9.61 1.55 0.50
C GLU A 30 -9.19 2.92 1.04
N VAL A 31 -7.91 3.09 1.39
CA VAL A 31 -7.39 4.40 1.84
C VAL A 31 -7.37 5.39 0.69
N LEU A 32 -6.98 4.95 -0.51
CA LEU A 32 -7.01 5.78 -1.73
C LEU A 32 -8.42 6.19 -2.13
N ARG A 33 -9.43 5.38 -1.83
CA ARG A 33 -10.86 5.68 -2.05
C ARG A 33 -11.50 6.47 -0.91
N ASN A 34 -10.74 6.80 0.14
CA ASN A 34 -11.24 7.48 1.33
C ASN A 34 -12.39 6.71 2.01
N GLU A 35 -12.33 5.38 1.92
CA GLU A 35 -13.23 4.44 2.59
C GLU A 35 -12.74 4.16 4.02
N PRO A 36 -13.58 3.59 4.91
CA PRO A 36 -13.13 3.18 6.24
C PRO A 36 -11.99 2.16 6.13
N SER A 37 -10.79 2.57 6.51
CA SER A 37 -9.64 1.66 6.63
C SER A 37 -9.51 1.15 8.06
N ASP A 38 -8.83 0.02 8.21
CA ASP A 38 -8.46 -0.59 9.48
C ASP A 38 -6.96 -0.92 9.46
N GLU A 39 -6.47 -1.72 10.41
CA GLU A 39 -5.07 -2.15 10.41
C GLU A 39 -4.61 -2.93 9.16
N LYS A 40 -5.52 -3.37 8.27
CA LYS A 40 -5.16 -4.08 7.04
C LYS A 40 -4.48 -3.18 6.02
N CYS A 41 -4.74 -1.87 6.06
CA CYS A 41 -4.06 -0.94 5.15
C CYS A 41 -2.54 -0.90 5.39
N ASP A 42 -2.11 -1.13 6.64
CA ASP A 42 -0.68 -1.21 6.99
C ASP A 42 -0.07 -2.52 6.47
N VAL A 43 -0.84 -3.62 6.49
CA VAL A 43 -0.43 -4.91 5.91
C VAL A 43 -0.25 -4.81 4.39
N TYR A 44 -1.17 -4.13 3.71
CA TYR A 44 -1.04 -3.86 2.28
C TYR A 44 0.23 -3.05 1.97
N SER A 45 0.44 -1.96 2.71
CA SER A 45 1.59 -1.08 2.56
C SER A 45 2.91 -1.85 2.79
N PHE A 46 2.93 -2.75 3.77
CA PHE A 46 4.05 -3.65 4.00
C PHE A 46 4.32 -4.59 2.81
N GLY A 47 3.29 -5.12 2.16
CA GLY A 47 3.44 -5.92 0.94
C GLY A 47 4.06 -5.12 -0.22
N VAL A 48 3.70 -3.84 -0.38
CA VAL A 48 4.31 -2.95 -1.38
C VAL A 48 5.79 -2.69 -1.07
N ILE A 49 6.14 -2.46 0.20
CA ILE A 49 7.53 -2.29 0.65
C ILE A 49 8.35 -3.56 0.41
N LEU A 50 7.81 -4.74 0.73
CA LEU A 50 8.48 -6.01 0.44
C LEU A 50 8.76 -6.17 -1.06
N TRP A 51 7.79 -5.83 -1.91
CA TRP A 51 7.97 -5.85 -3.36
C TRP A 51 9.08 -4.88 -3.83
N GLU A 52 9.09 -3.66 -3.29
CA GLU A 52 10.13 -2.65 -3.59
C GLU A 52 11.52 -3.13 -3.18
N LEU A 53 11.65 -3.78 -2.02
CA LEU A 53 12.92 -4.35 -1.56
C LEU A 53 13.41 -5.51 -2.43
N CYS A 54 12.49 -6.34 -2.93
CA CYS A 54 12.84 -7.49 -3.79
C CYS A 54 13.24 -7.05 -5.19
N THR A 55 12.52 -6.06 -5.75
CA THR A 55 12.74 -5.60 -7.13
C THR A 55 13.75 -4.46 -7.23
N LEU A 56 14.02 -3.76 -6.13
CA LEU A 56 14.76 -2.49 -6.09
C LEU A 56 14.17 -1.41 -7.02
N GLN A 57 12.86 -1.51 -7.30
CA GLN A 57 12.14 -0.59 -8.18
C GLN A 57 11.12 0.23 -7.39
N GLN A 58 10.88 1.46 -7.86
CA GLN A 58 9.81 2.28 -7.32
C GLN A 58 8.44 1.69 -7.70
N PRO A 59 7.54 1.47 -6.72
CA PRO A 59 6.20 0.99 -7.00
C PRO A 59 5.46 1.98 -7.89
N TRP A 60 4.80 1.47 -8.94
CA TRP A 60 4.08 2.29 -9.93
C TRP A 60 4.94 3.34 -10.64
N GLY A 61 6.25 3.10 -10.75
CA GLY A 61 7.18 4.00 -11.44
C GLY A 61 6.66 4.51 -12.77
N GLY A 62 6.68 5.84 -12.95
CA GLY A 62 6.17 6.51 -14.14
C GLY A 62 4.68 6.85 -14.13
N MET A 63 3.94 6.54 -13.07
CA MET A 63 2.55 6.99 -12.87
C MET A 63 2.50 8.22 -11.96
N ASN A 64 1.66 9.18 -12.30
CA ASN A 64 1.33 10.28 -11.40
C ASN A 64 0.45 9.78 -10.24
N PRO A 65 0.45 10.44 -9.07
CA PRO A 65 -0.35 10.02 -7.92
C PRO A 65 -1.84 9.82 -8.23
N MET A 66 -2.44 10.66 -9.08
CA MET A 66 -3.84 10.47 -9.52
C MET A 66 -4.05 9.20 -10.35
N GLN A 67 -3.08 8.81 -11.17
CA GLN A 67 -3.14 7.58 -11.95
C GLN A 67 -3.03 6.35 -11.04
N VAL A 68 -2.21 6.43 -9.99
CA VAL A 68 -2.10 5.40 -8.96
C VAL A 68 -3.43 5.24 -8.21
N VAL A 69 -4.05 6.35 -7.78
CA VAL A 69 -5.38 6.33 -7.16
C VAL A 69 -6.40 5.63 -8.07
N GLY A 70 -6.39 5.95 -9.36
CA GLY A 70 -7.24 5.30 -10.37
C GLY A 70 -6.96 3.80 -10.51
N ALA A 71 -5.70 3.42 -10.71
CA ALA A 71 -5.28 2.06 -10.97
C ALA A 71 -5.45 1.14 -9.75
N VAL A 72 -4.98 1.58 -8.58
CA VAL A 72 -5.02 0.78 -7.36
C VAL A 72 -6.39 0.84 -6.73
N GLY A 73 -6.92 2.05 -6.51
CA GLY A 73 -8.18 2.27 -5.82
C GLY A 73 -9.39 1.75 -6.60
N PHE A 74 -9.49 2.07 -7.90
CA PHE A 74 -10.68 1.75 -8.69
C PHE A 74 -10.52 0.54 -9.61
N GLN A 75 -9.33 0.31 -10.16
CA GLN A 75 -9.09 -0.84 -11.07
C GLN A 75 -8.55 -2.08 -10.35
N GLN A 76 -8.31 -2.00 -9.02
CA GLN A 76 -7.73 -3.10 -8.22
C GLN A 76 -6.43 -3.65 -8.82
N ARG A 77 -5.67 -2.81 -9.51
CA ARG A 77 -4.38 -3.20 -10.07
C ARG A 77 -3.40 -3.52 -8.94
N ARG A 78 -2.55 -4.52 -9.16
CA ARG A 78 -1.47 -4.93 -8.25
C ARG A 78 -0.13 -4.87 -8.97
N LEU A 79 0.95 -4.75 -8.20
CA LEU A 79 2.31 -4.79 -8.74
C LEU A 79 2.61 -6.21 -9.23
N ASN A 80 3.34 -6.32 -10.33
CA ASN A 80 3.74 -7.61 -10.87
C ASN A 80 4.94 -8.13 -10.06
N ILE A 81 4.82 -9.31 -9.46
CA ILE A 81 5.91 -9.97 -8.74
C ILE A 81 6.71 -10.78 -9.78
N PRO A 82 7.96 -10.40 -10.10
CA PRO A 82 8.75 -11.15 -11.08
C PRO A 82 9.13 -12.54 -10.55
N ASP A 83 9.30 -13.50 -11.47
CA ASP A 83 9.52 -14.93 -11.17
C ASP A 83 10.90 -15.23 -10.52
N ASP A 84 11.79 -14.23 -10.48
CA ASP A 84 13.10 -14.30 -9.84
C ASP A 84 13.06 -14.06 -8.33
N VAL A 85 11.93 -13.58 -7.80
CA VAL A 85 11.70 -13.44 -6.36
C VAL A 85 11.50 -14.80 -5.71
N ASP A 86 12.09 -14.98 -4.51
CA ASP A 86 11.90 -16.20 -3.72
C ASP A 86 10.40 -16.53 -3.57
N PRO A 87 9.95 -17.75 -3.91
CA PRO A 87 8.54 -18.14 -3.85
C PRO A 87 7.88 -17.92 -2.50
N VAL A 88 8.63 -18.03 -1.40
CA VAL A 88 8.15 -17.78 -0.03
C VAL A 88 7.83 -16.29 0.15
N ILE A 89 8.69 -15.42 -0.36
CA ILE A 89 8.49 -13.97 -0.30
C ILE A 89 7.35 -13.54 -1.21
N ALA A 90 7.27 -14.10 -2.43
CA ALA A 90 6.16 -13.86 -3.35
C ALA A 90 4.80 -14.24 -2.74
N ASP A 91 4.73 -15.37 -2.03
CA ASP A 91 3.53 -15.79 -1.30
C ASP A 91 3.15 -14.81 -0.17
N ILE A 92 4.12 -14.33 0.60
CA ILE A 92 3.89 -13.32 1.65
C ILE A 92 3.35 -12.03 1.05
N ILE A 93 3.97 -11.52 -0.01
CA ILE A 93 3.53 -10.29 -0.71
C ILE A 93 2.09 -10.46 -1.22
N SER A 94 1.79 -11.59 -1.86
CA SER A 94 0.45 -11.89 -2.36
C SER A 94 -0.60 -11.93 -1.23
N LYS A 95 -0.27 -12.56 -0.10
CA LYS A 95 -1.14 -12.60 1.09
C LYS A 95 -1.40 -11.21 1.66
N CYS A 96 -0.40 -10.34 1.68
CA CYS A 96 -0.55 -8.96 2.15
C CYS A 96 -1.56 -8.16 1.30
N TRP A 97 -1.68 -8.46 0.01
CA TRP A 97 -2.57 -7.75 -0.92
C TRP A 97 -3.97 -8.35 -1.06
N GLN A 98 -4.24 -9.48 -0.39
CA GLN A 98 -5.55 -10.16 -0.34
C GLN A 98 -6.40 -9.76 0.87
N THR A 99 -5.80 -9.03 1.81
CA THR A 99 -6.47 -8.49 3.00
C THR A 99 -7.34 -7.29 2.68
#